data_AF-A0A075MTM8-F1
#
_entry.id   AF-A0A075MTM8-F1
#
_cell.length_a   1.000
_cell.length_b   1.000
_cell.length_c   1.000
_cell.angle_alpha   90.00
_cell.angle_beta   90.00
_cell.angle_gamma   90.00
#
_symmetry.space_group_name_H-M   'P 1'
#
loop_
_entity.id
_entity.type
_entity.pdbx_description
1 polymer ?
#
loop_
_entity_poly.entity_id
_entity_poly.type
_entity_poly.pdbx_seq_one_letter_code
_entity_poly.pdbx_strand_id
1 'polypeptide(L)'
;MYFTIFGDRLMSQTNISIIADAMLQNLRESLGAEAYDIVMSRIVKDYFGEKIDIHTAIIQRPEVFESAFVDLLGQMGRILLTKLLDDICPESIIDLHYSKAGDFAKYVVAIQNG
;
A
#
# COMPACT_ATOMS: atom_id res chain seq x y z
N MET A 1 29.71 -16.54 13.05
CA MET A 1 29.58 -15.66 11.88
C MET A 1 28.17 -15.11 11.90
N TYR A 2 27.96 -13.95 12.54
CA TYR A 2 26.63 -13.38 12.85
C TYR A 2 26.52 -11.99 12.23
N PHE A 3 26.42 -11.84 10.91
CA PHE A 3 26.19 -10.54 10.27
C PHE A 3 25.60 -10.70 8.85
N THR A 4 24.36 -11.15 8.77
CA THR A 4 23.57 -11.06 7.51
C THR A 4 22.11 -10.67 7.77
N ILE A 5 21.54 -11.02 8.92
CA ILE A 5 20.13 -10.75 9.26
C ILE A 5 19.77 -9.25 9.27
N PHE A 6 20.71 -8.37 9.64
CA PHE A 6 20.45 -6.91 9.63
C PHE A 6 20.50 -6.30 8.24
N GLY A 7 21.31 -6.83 7.33
CA GLY A 7 21.45 -6.31 5.96
C GLY A 7 20.18 -6.56 5.14
N ASP A 8 19.68 -7.79 5.18
CA ASP A 8 18.48 -8.19 4.43
C ASP A 8 17.23 -7.45 4.93
N ARG A 9 17.13 -7.25 6.25
CA ARG A 9 16.00 -6.53 6.86
C ARG A 9 16.01 -5.03 6.53
N LEU A 10 17.17 -4.40 6.48
CA LEU A 10 17.31 -2.99 6.10
C LEU A 10 17.05 -2.77 4.60
N MET A 11 17.49 -3.71 3.75
CA MET A 11 17.20 -3.69 2.31
C MET A 11 15.71 -3.89 2.03
N SER A 12 15.07 -4.87 2.69
CA SER A 12 13.61 -5.09 2.59
C SER A 12 12.81 -3.87 3.09
N GLN A 13 13.20 -3.25 4.21
CA GLN A 13 12.55 -2.03 4.71
C GLN A 13 12.69 -0.84 3.75
N THR A 14 13.84 -0.72 3.09
CA THR A 14 14.08 0.36 2.11
C THR A 14 13.25 0.11 0.85
N ASN A 15 13.16 -1.14 0.40
CA ASN A 15 12.35 -1.53 -0.77
C ASN A 15 10.86 -1.30 -0.54
N ILE A 16 10.31 -1.70 0.62
CA ILE A 16 8.89 -1.49 0.89
C ILE A 16 8.54 -0.01 1.05
N SER A 17 9.44 0.81 1.62
CA SER A 17 9.22 2.26 1.72
C SER A 17 9.13 2.90 0.33
N ILE A 18 10.05 2.56 -0.58
CA ILE A 18 10.07 3.07 -1.96
C ILE A 18 8.80 2.61 -2.70
N ILE A 19 8.38 1.37 -2.52
CA ILE A 19 7.16 0.84 -3.14
C ILE A 19 5.91 1.53 -2.58
N ALA A 20 5.85 1.78 -1.27
CA ALA A 20 4.76 2.54 -0.66
C ALA A 20 4.69 3.98 -1.18
N ASP A 21 5.84 4.63 -1.37
CA ASP A 21 5.89 5.97 -1.99
C ASP A 21 5.39 5.94 -3.43
N ALA A 22 5.81 4.95 -4.22
CA ALA A 22 5.32 4.76 -5.59
C ALA A 22 3.81 4.49 -5.62
N MET A 23 3.28 3.71 -4.67
CA MET A 23 1.84 3.47 -4.55
C MET A 23 1.06 4.75 -4.30
N LEU A 24 1.51 5.54 -3.32
CA LEU A 24 0.87 6.81 -2.97
C LEU A 24 0.92 7.79 -4.15
N GLN A 25 2.04 7.83 -4.87
CA GLN A 25 2.17 8.66 -6.06
C GLN A 25 1.21 8.22 -7.19
N ASN A 26 1.12 6.92 -7.48
CA ASN A 26 0.19 6.41 -8.50
C ASN A 26 -1.27 6.66 -8.14
N LEU A 27 -1.62 6.53 -6.86
CA LEU A 27 -2.96 6.89 -6.36
C LEU A 27 -3.23 8.39 -6.51
N ARG A 28 -2.24 9.24 -6.24
CA ARG A 28 -2.34 10.70 -6.41
C ARG A 28 -2.54 11.07 -7.87
N GLU A 29 -1.82 10.44 -8.78
CA GLU A 29 -1.97 10.66 -10.23
C GLU A 29 -3.33 10.19 -10.75
N SER A 30 -3.81 9.05 -10.25
CA SER A 30 -5.08 8.46 -10.67
C SER A 30 -6.31 9.22 -10.15
N LEU A 31 -6.27 9.68 -8.90
CA LEU A 31 -7.37 10.43 -8.27
C LEU A 31 -7.31 11.93 -8.60
N GLY A 32 -6.13 12.46 -8.89
CA GLY A 32 -5.84 13.88 -8.86
C GLY A 32 -5.53 14.38 -7.45
N ALA A 33 -4.72 15.45 -7.36
CA ALA A 33 -4.17 15.92 -6.09
C ALA A 33 -5.25 16.28 -5.04
N GLU A 34 -6.29 17.01 -5.42
CA GLU A 34 -7.33 17.45 -4.48
C GLU A 34 -8.15 16.28 -3.93
N ALA A 35 -8.56 15.34 -4.80
CA ALA A 35 -9.31 14.16 -4.37
C ALA A 35 -8.44 13.23 -3.53
N TYR A 36 -7.17 13.06 -3.90
CA TYR A 36 -6.20 12.30 -3.13
C TYR A 36 -6.05 12.86 -1.71
N ASP A 37 -5.82 14.16 -1.55
CA ASP A 37 -5.63 14.78 -0.23
C ASP A 37 -6.87 14.59 0.66
N ILE A 38 -8.08 14.73 0.10
CA ILE A 38 -9.34 14.51 0.82
C ILE A 38 -9.49 13.03 1.24
N VAL A 39 -9.25 12.10 0.31
CA VAL A 39 -9.38 10.66 0.56
C VAL A 39 -8.38 10.22 1.64
N MET A 40 -7.11 10.57 1.50
CA MET A 40 -6.07 10.15 2.44
C MET A 40 -6.25 10.79 3.81
N SER A 41 -6.65 12.07 3.87
CA SER A 41 -6.98 12.74 5.12
C SER A 41 -8.13 12.06 5.85
N ARG A 42 -9.21 11.68 5.13
CA ARG A 42 -10.34 10.94 5.73
C ARG A 42 -9.92 9.56 6.22
N ILE A 43 -9.13 8.82 5.45
CA ILE A 43 -8.65 7.49 5.86
C ILE A 43 -7.84 7.60 7.16
N VAL A 44 -6.86 8.51 7.21
CA VAL A 44 -6.02 8.72 8.41
C VAL A 44 -6.87 9.14 9.62
N LYS A 45 -7.82 10.06 9.41
CA LYS A 45 -8.66 10.56 10.50
C LYS A 45 -9.61 9.50 11.03
N ASP A 46 -10.36 8.85 10.13
CA ASP A 46 -11.49 8.01 10.51
C ASP A 46 -11.04 6.59 10.92
N TYR A 47 -9.91 6.10 10.41
CA TYR A 47 -9.45 4.72 10.66
C TYR A 47 -8.17 4.64 11.51
N PHE A 48 -7.36 5.71 11.54
CA PHE A 48 -6.07 5.71 12.23
C PHE A 48 -5.96 6.76 13.35
N GLY A 49 -6.99 7.60 13.52
CA GLY A 49 -7.08 8.59 14.59
C GLY A 49 -5.96 9.63 14.58
N GLU A 50 -5.45 9.98 13.40
CA GLU A 50 -4.37 10.96 13.19
C GLU A 50 -3.02 10.61 13.85
N LYS A 51 -2.86 9.37 14.35
CA LYS A 51 -1.64 8.93 15.05
C LYS A 51 -0.51 8.51 14.11
N ILE A 52 -0.86 8.12 12.88
CA ILE A 52 0.09 7.69 11.86
C ILE A 52 -0.24 8.36 10.53
N ASP A 53 0.79 8.64 9.75
CA ASP A 53 0.62 9.07 8.36
C ASP A 53 0.21 7.91 7.45
N ILE A 54 -0.22 8.25 6.24
CA ILE A 54 -0.75 7.28 5.28
C ILE A 54 0.32 6.31 4.75
N HIS A 55 1.59 6.72 4.72
CA HIS A 55 2.71 5.88 4.31
C HIS A 55 2.93 4.77 5.34
N THR A 56 2.98 5.15 6.61
CA THR A 56 3.06 4.23 7.75
C THR A 56 1.84 3.30 7.78
N ALA A 57 0.64 3.81 7.46
CA ALA A 57 -0.58 3.00 7.39
C ALA A 57 -0.48 1.87 6.35
N ILE A 58 0.01 2.17 5.13
CA ILE A 58 0.21 1.17 4.08
C ILE A 58 1.22 0.10 4.52
N ILE A 59 2.33 0.51 5.15
CA ILE A 59 3.39 -0.44 5.50
C ILE A 59 3.01 -1.31 6.71
N GLN A 60 2.43 -0.71 7.75
CA GLN A 60 2.22 -1.40 9.02
C GLN A 60 0.86 -2.08 9.13
N ARG A 61 -0.18 -1.50 8.50
CA ARG A 61 -1.58 -1.96 8.58
C ARG A 61 -2.25 -1.93 7.21
N PRO A 62 -1.67 -2.58 6.18
CA PRO A 62 -2.19 -2.54 4.81
C PRO A 62 -3.63 -3.02 4.69
N GLU A 63 -4.06 -3.97 5.53
CA GLU A 63 -5.42 -4.48 5.57
C GLU A 63 -6.44 -3.42 6.01
N VAL A 64 -6.05 -2.55 6.94
CA VAL A 64 -6.92 -1.45 7.43
C VAL A 64 -7.00 -0.37 6.37
N PHE A 65 -5.87 -0.03 5.74
CA PHE A 65 -5.84 0.91 4.62
C PHE A 65 -6.72 0.42 3.47
N GLU A 66 -6.59 -0.84 3.06
CA GLU A 66 -7.37 -1.44 1.99
C GLU A 66 -8.87 -1.34 2.26
N SER A 67 -9.32 -1.77 3.46
CA SER A 67 -10.73 -1.69 3.84
C SER A 67 -11.21 -0.25 3.81
N ALA A 68 -10.48 0.68 4.44
CA ALA A 68 -10.85 2.09 4.48
C ALA A 68 -10.97 2.71 3.09
N PHE A 69 -10.03 2.38 2.19
CA PHE A 69 -10.00 2.89 0.82
C PHE A 69 -11.18 2.35 0.01
N VAL A 70 -11.49 1.06 0.13
CA VAL A 70 -12.64 0.43 -0.53
C VAL A 70 -13.96 0.89 0.06
N ASP A 71 -14.06 1.09 1.37
CA ASP A 71 -15.27 1.57 2.03
C ASP A 71 -15.59 3.02 1.63
N LEU A 72 -14.57 3.85 1.47
CA LEU A 72 -14.74 5.26 1.11
C LEU A 72 -15.02 5.48 -0.38
N LEU A 73 -14.42 4.68 -1.26
CA LEU A 73 -14.53 4.84 -2.72
C LEU A 73 -15.40 3.77 -3.40
N GLY A 74 -15.87 2.78 -2.65
CA GLY A 74 -16.66 1.67 -3.16
C GLY A 74 -15.97 0.90 -4.29
N GLN A 75 -16.69 0.70 -5.39
CA GLN A 75 -16.18 0.00 -6.57
C GLN A 75 -14.98 0.72 -7.20
N MET A 76 -14.93 2.05 -7.14
CA MET A 76 -13.79 2.82 -7.66
C MET A 76 -12.51 2.50 -6.88
N GLY A 77 -12.61 2.35 -5.55
CA GLY A 77 -11.48 1.97 -4.70
C GLY A 77 -10.89 0.63 -5.12
N ARG A 78 -11.74 -0.36 -5.42
CA ARG A 78 -11.30 -1.68 -5.91
C ARG A 78 -10.60 -1.58 -7.27
N ILE A 79 -11.15 -0.81 -8.21
CA ILE A 79 -10.54 -0.61 -9.54
C ILE A 79 -9.17 0.03 -9.42
N LEU A 80 -9.04 1.05 -8.56
CA LEU A 80 -7.78 1.75 -8.34
C LEU A 80 -6.74 0.84 -7.69
N LEU A 81 -7.10 0.07 -6.67
CA LEU A 81 -6.18 -0.91 -6.06
C LEU A 81 -5.75 -2.00 -7.05
N THR A 82 -6.64 -2.40 -7.96
CA THR A 82 -6.31 -3.35 -9.03
C THR A 82 -5.24 -2.79 -9.96
N LYS A 83 -5.48 -1.59 -10.52
CA LYS A 83 -4.51 -0.91 -11.37
C LYS A 83 -3.19 -0.66 -10.65
N LEU A 84 -3.28 -0.23 -9.39
CA LEU A 84 -2.12 0.05 -8.56
C LEU A 84 -1.21 -1.18 -8.43
N LEU A 85 -1.79 -2.35 -8.16
CA LEU A 85 -1.01 -3.58 -8.09
C LEU A 85 -0.49 -3.97 -9.47
N ASP A 86 -1.29 -3.90 -10.53
CA ASP A 86 -0.83 -4.24 -11.88
C ASP A 86 0.34 -3.35 -12.36
N ASP A 87 0.37 -2.06 -11.97
CA ASP A 87 1.42 -1.11 -12.36
C ASP A 87 2.71 -1.25 -11.56
N ILE A 88 2.62 -1.72 -10.31
CA ILE A 88 3.75 -1.74 -9.35
C ILE A 88 4.28 -3.15 -9.14
N CYS A 89 3.49 -4.19 -9.42
CA CYS A 89 3.87 -5.59 -9.20
C CYS A 89 5.09 -5.93 -10.07
N PRO A 90 6.28 -6.15 -9.46
CA PRO A 90 7.43 -6.56 -10.23
C PRO A 90 7.14 -7.94 -10.84
N GLU A 91 7.65 -8.19 -12.05
CA GLU A 91 7.50 -9.46 -12.77
C GLU A 91 7.94 -10.70 -11.99
N SER A 92 8.56 -10.55 -10.81
CA SER A 92 8.92 -11.64 -9.90
C SER A 92 7.79 -12.08 -8.96
N ILE A 93 6.68 -11.33 -8.85
CA ILE A 93 5.53 -11.62 -7.98
C ILE A 93 4.27 -11.89 -8.84
N ILE A 94 4.41 -12.80 -9.81
CA ILE A 94 3.47 -13.04 -10.93
C ILE A 94 2.04 -13.42 -10.49
N ASP A 95 1.84 -13.91 -9.26
CA ASP A 95 0.54 -14.43 -8.80
C ASP A 95 -0.24 -13.48 -7.87
N LEU A 96 0.27 -12.27 -7.60
CA LEU A 96 -0.42 -11.30 -6.73
C LEU A 96 -1.16 -10.23 -7.55
N HIS A 97 -2.36 -10.60 -8.01
CA HIS A 97 -3.34 -9.67 -8.57
C HIS A 97 -4.39 -9.31 -7.52
N TYR A 98 -4.89 -8.07 -7.55
CA TYR A 98 -5.98 -7.65 -6.68
C TYR A 98 -7.31 -8.24 -7.18
N SER A 99 -7.84 -9.26 -6.49
CA SER A 99 -9.13 -9.86 -6.85
C SER A 99 -10.18 -9.71 -5.75
N LYS A 100 -9.74 -9.69 -4.50
CA LYS A 100 -10.60 -9.65 -3.32
C LYS A 100 -9.95 -8.91 -2.17
N ALA A 101 -10.78 -8.62 -1.16
CA ALA A 101 -10.31 -8.03 0.08
C ALA A 101 -9.17 -8.86 0.70
N GLY A 102 -8.09 -8.19 1.11
CA GLY A 102 -6.89 -8.77 1.69
C GLY A 102 -5.78 -9.08 0.69
N ASP A 103 -6.02 -8.97 -0.62
CA ASP A 103 -4.95 -9.18 -1.61
C ASP A 103 -3.92 -8.05 -1.59
N PHE A 104 -4.32 -6.81 -1.26
CA PHE A 104 -3.40 -5.70 -1.04
C PHE A 104 -2.47 -5.97 0.14
N ALA A 105 -3.02 -6.43 1.28
CA ALA A 105 -2.21 -6.80 2.44
C ALA A 105 -1.22 -7.93 2.13
N LYS A 106 -1.64 -8.94 1.36
CA LYS A 106 -0.72 -10.01 0.92
C LYS A 106 0.41 -9.49 0.06
N TYR A 107 0.12 -8.54 -0.84
CA TYR A 107 1.14 -7.93 -1.69
C TYR A 107 2.20 -7.19 -0.86
N VAL A 108 1.76 -6.33 0.06
CA VAL A 108 2.66 -5.61 0.99
C VAL A 108 3.51 -6.59 1.81
N VAL A 109 2.91 -7.66 2.33
CA VAL A 109 3.64 -8.71 3.08
C VAL A 109 4.60 -9.50 2.19
N ALA A 110 4.26 -9.77 0.92
CA ALA A 110 5.14 -10.47 0.00
C ALA A 110 6.40 -9.65 -0.31
N ILE A 111 6.25 -8.34 -0.51
CA ILE A 111 7.39 -7.42 -0.68
C ILE A 111 8.25 -7.35 0.59
N GLN A 112 7.64 -7.33 1.77
CA GLN A 112 8.39 -7.29 3.03
C GLN A 112 9.25 -8.55 3.25
N ASN A 113 8.85 -9.70 2.70
CA ASN A 113 9.52 -10.98 2.89
C ASN A 113 10.38 -11.44 1.70
N GLY A 114 10.35 -10.71 0.58
CA GLY A 114 11.17 -10.95 -0.62
C GLY A 114 12.47 -10.17 -0.57
#